data_AF-A0A6J1R1N3-F1
#
_entry.id   AF-A0A6J1R1N3-F1
#
_cell.length_a   1.000
_cell.length_b   1.000
_cell.length_c   1.000
_cell.angle_alpha   90.00
_cell.angle_beta   90.00
_cell.angle_gamma   90.00
#
_symmetry.space_group_name_H-M   'P 1'
#
loop_
_entity.id
_entity.type
_entity.pdbx_description
1 polymer ?
#
loop_
_entity_poly.entity_id
_entity_poly.type
_entity_poly.pdbx_seq_one_letter_code
_entity_poly.pdbx_strand_id
1 'polypeptide(L)'
;MHHELVNTVAPKIKDRKPLHTLQPAATDKDTLVGADRTLRSCKSKEAKTKQDVTNTGEKDTSKCTKVTKKNKAVQTTREKIQIEVEDLTSDNPSENYWQILAERKQTALVDALEENKKLVQQIEKLVEENHVYKEMLDEMRTLVEVLQEQIEDDRSDIEDEDDRNDINNSLDDSAL
;
A
#
# COMPACT_ATOMS: atom_id res chain seq x y z
N MET A 1 -31.55 -68.24 -23.87
CA MET A 1 -31.85 -66.95 -23.20
C MET A 1 -30.57 -66.45 -22.56
N HIS A 2 -30.43 -65.13 -22.52
CA HIS A 2 -29.19 -64.36 -22.47
C HIS A 2 -28.30 -64.61 -21.25
N HIS A 3 -26.98 -64.74 -21.47
CA HIS A 3 -25.98 -64.50 -20.44
C HIS A 3 -25.51 -63.05 -20.59
N GLU A 4 -25.90 -62.18 -19.66
CA GLU A 4 -25.34 -60.84 -19.55
C GLU A 4 -23.91 -60.93 -18.98
N LEU A 5 -22.93 -60.44 -19.74
CA LEU A 5 -21.63 -60.09 -19.18
C LEU A 5 -21.75 -58.74 -18.46
N VAL A 6 -21.65 -58.76 -17.14
CA VAL A 6 -21.43 -57.55 -16.35
C VAL A 6 -19.96 -57.16 -16.50
N ASN A 7 -19.69 -56.15 -17.33
CA ASN A 7 -18.38 -55.52 -17.42
C ASN A 7 -18.09 -54.75 -16.13
N THR A 8 -17.15 -55.25 -15.32
CA THR A 8 -16.59 -54.50 -14.19
C THR A 8 -15.53 -53.54 -14.72
N VAL A 9 -15.87 -52.25 -14.79
CA VAL A 9 -14.89 -51.18 -15.02
C VAL A 9 -14.13 -50.95 -13.72
N ALA A 10 -12.88 -51.40 -13.68
CA ALA A 10 -11.95 -51.07 -12.60
C ALA A 10 -11.66 -49.55 -12.60
N PRO A 11 -11.72 -48.86 -11.45
CA PRO A 11 -11.34 -47.45 -11.40
C PRO A 11 -9.83 -47.32 -11.61
N LYS A 12 -9.40 -46.50 -12.57
CA LYS A 12 -8.01 -46.07 -12.71
C LYS A 12 -7.58 -45.33 -11.44
N ILE A 13 -6.86 -46.02 -10.57
CA ILE A 13 -6.19 -45.41 -9.42
C ILE A 13 -5.10 -44.50 -10.01
N LYS A 14 -5.22 -43.18 -9.77
CA LYS A 14 -4.17 -42.23 -10.11
C LYS A 14 -2.99 -42.54 -9.18
N ASP A 15 -1.84 -42.92 -9.75
CA ASP A 15 -0.62 -43.13 -8.98
C ASP A 15 -0.30 -41.84 -8.21
N ARG A 16 -0.42 -41.91 -6.87
CA ARG A 16 -0.05 -40.80 -6.00
C ARG A 16 1.47 -40.72 -6.01
N LYS A 17 2.01 -39.54 -6.33
CA LYS A 17 3.45 -39.29 -6.19
C LYS A 17 3.82 -39.47 -4.70
N PRO A 18 4.82 -40.30 -4.37
CA PRO A 18 5.29 -40.41 -2.99
C PRO A 18 5.87 -39.08 -2.51
N LEU A 19 5.78 -38.81 -1.21
CA LEU A 19 6.41 -37.63 -0.61
C LEU A 19 7.91 -37.66 -0.90
N HIS A 20 8.42 -36.54 -1.43
CA HIS A 20 9.84 -36.39 -1.71
C HIS A 20 10.61 -36.22 -0.39
N THR A 21 11.59 -37.08 -0.16
CA THR A 21 12.47 -36.99 1.02
C THR A 21 13.39 -35.79 0.85
N LEU A 22 13.12 -34.72 1.62
CA LEU A 22 13.85 -33.45 1.51
C LEU A 22 15.33 -33.58 1.89
N GLN A 23 15.69 -34.57 2.73
CA GLN A 23 17.07 -34.79 3.19
C GLN A 23 17.34 -36.30 3.38
N PRO A 24 17.88 -37.01 2.37
CA PRO A 24 18.12 -38.46 2.44
C PRO A 24 19.16 -38.90 3.47
N ALA A 25 20.01 -37.99 3.96
CA ALA A 25 21.01 -38.26 4.98
C ALA A 25 21.25 -37.00 5.84
N ALA A 26 20.37 -36.73 6.80
CA ALA A 26 20.63 -35.74 7.84
C ALA A 26 21.53 -36.38 8.92
N THR A 27 22.84 -36.41 8.68
CA THR A 27 23.83 -36.82 9.69
C THR A 27 24.01 -35.77 10.78
N ASP A 28 23.58 -34.54 10.52
CA ASP A 28 23.77 -33.39 11.40
C ASP A 28 22.43 -32.66 11.63
N LYS A 29 22.13 -32.33 12.88
CA LYS A 29 20.85 -31.73 13.32
C LYS A 29 20.81 -30.22 13.11
N ASP A 30 21.96 -29.60 12.83
CA ASP A 30 22.09 -28.15 12.80
C ASP A 30 22.08 -27.58 11.36
N THR A 31 22.07 -28.44 10.35
CA THR A 31 22.10 -28.04 8.93
C THR A 31 20.76 -28.25 8.23
N LEU A 32 19.88 -27.24 8.28
CA LEU A 32 18.62 -27.20 7.53
C LEU A 32 18.87 -26.81 6.06
N VAL A 33 18.87 -27.78 5.16
CA VAL A 33 18.92 -27.53 3.71
C VAL A 33 17.49 -27.29 3.22
N GLY A 34 17.14 -26.03 2.94
CA GLY A 34 15.78 -25.65 2.56
C GLY A 34 15.44 -24.16 2.74
N ALA A 35 16.35 -23.39 3.34
CA ALA A 35 16.16 -21.95 3.58
C ALA A 35 16.00 -21.10 2.30
N ASP A 36 16.36 -21.62 1.12
CA ASP A 36 16.29 -20.88 -0.14
C ASP A 36 14.92 -20.89 -0.84
N ARG A 37 13.89 -21.56 -0.29
CA ARG A 37 12.51 -21.28 -0.72
C ARG A 37 12.03 -19.99 -0.07
N THR A 38 12.52 -18.88 -0.61
CA THR A 38 12.05 -17.52 -0.32
C THR A 38 10.55 -17.41 -0.58
N LEU A 39 9.74 -17.46 0.48
CA LEU A 39 8.42 -16.85 0.44
C LEU A 39 8.60 -15.35 0.65
N ARG A 40 8.11 -14.62 -0.36
CA ARG A 40 8.25 -13.18 -0.56
C ARG A 40 7.69 -12.38 0.63
N SER A 41 8.61 -11.72 1.34
CA SER A 41 8.50 -10.47 2.09
C SER A 41 7.45 -10.35 3.20
N CYS A 42 7.92 -10.14 4.45
CA CYS A 42 7.50 -9.04 5.33
C CYS A 42 8.54 -8.85 6.44
N LYS A 43 9.22 -7.69 6.48
CA LYS A 43 10.03 -7.25 7.62
C LYS A 43 9.16 -6.35 8.51
N SER A 44 9.04 -6.74 9.78
CA SER A 44 8.58 -5.91 10.88
C SER A 44 9.64 -4.88 11.30
N LYS A 45 9.22 -3.82 12.01
CA LYS A 45 9.88 -3.35 13.24
C LYS A 45 9.02 -2.31 13.99
N GLU A 46 8.85 -2.60 15.28
CA GLU A 46 8.17 -1.85 16.33
C GLU A 46 8.89 -0.54 16.71
N ALA A 47 8.16 0.41 17.30
CA ALA A 47 8.63 1.18 18.47
C ALA A 47 7.47 1.84 19.23
N LYS A 48 7.43 1.57 20.55
CA LYS A 48 6.51 2.10 21.57
C LYS A 48 6.72 3.60 21.82
N THR A 49 5.71 4.33 22.30
CA THR A 49 5.82 5.32 23.42
C THR A 49 4.43 5.72 23.93
N LYS A 50 4.33 5.85 25.26
CA LYS A 50 3.15 6.25 26.06
C LYS A 50 3.03 7.78 26.11
N GLN A 51 1.82 8.34 26.12
CA GLN A 51 1.57 9.56 26.89
C GLN A 51 0.09 9.74 27.27
N ASP A 52 -0.07 9.90 28.58
CA ASP A 52 -1.18 10.46 29.34
C ASP A 52 -1.29 11.97 29.06
N VAL A 53 -2.51 12.53 28.91
CA VAL A 53 -2.88 13.90 29.31
C VAL A 53 -4.42 14.02 29.29
N THR A 54 -4.95 14.32 30.48
CA THR A 54 -6.24 14.95 30.80
C THR A 54 -6.52 16.21 29.98
N ASN A 55 -7.76 16.44 29.52
CA ASN A 55 -8.30 17.80 29.47
C ASN A 55 -9.83 17.84 29.54
N THR A 56 -10.26 18.76 30.40
CA THR A 56 -11.59 19.23 30.75
C THR A 56 -12.30 19.96 29.61
N GLY A 57 -13.62 19.77 29.51
CA GLY A 57 -14.50 20.57 28.66
C GLY A 57 -15.97 20.36 29.05
N GLU A 58 -16.48 21.25 29.91
CA GLU A 58 -17.91 21.58 30.04
C GLU A 58 -18.40 22.10 28.67
N LYS A 59 -19.65 22.01 28.21
CA LYS A 59 -21.00 21.95 28.79
C LYS A 59 -21.91 21.70 27.57
N ASP A 60 -22.96 20.90 27.68
CA ASP A 60 -24.32 21.38 27.37
C ASP A 60 -25.39 20.30 27.47
N THR A 61 -26.52 20.74 28.01
CA THR A 61 -27.61 19.96 28.53
C THR A 61 -28.53 19.47 27.42
N SER A 62 -28.72 18.15 27.33
CA SER A 62 -29.83 17.55 26.58
C SER A 62 -30.40 16.40 27.40
N LYS A 63 -31.62 16.58 27.90
CA LYS A 63 -32.36 15.61 28.72
C LYS A 63 -32.65 14.36 27.88
N CYS A 64 -31.87 13.31 28.07
CA CYS A 64 -32.21 11.96 27.63
C CYS A 64 -32.53 11.11 28.85
N THR A 65 -33.78 10.64 28.93
CA THR A 65 -34.32 9.77 29.97
C THR A 65 -33.51 8.47 29.99
N LYS A 66 -32.53 8.39 30.90
CA LYS A 66 -31.68 7.21 31.07
C LYS A 66 -32.52 6.05 31.57
N VAL A 67 -32.92 5.17 30.66
CA VAL A 67 -33.27 3.79 31.02
C VAL A 67 -31.97 3.13 31.44
N THR A 68 -31.72 3.12 32.75
CA THR A 68 -30.62 2.38 33.37
C THR A 68 -30.91 0.89 33.25
N LYS A 69 -30.58 0.31 32.09
CA LYS A 69 -30.26 -1.12 32.05
C LYS A 69 -29.06 -1.29 33.00
N LYS A 70 -29.27 -2.00 34.10
CA LYS A 70 -28.18 -2.45 34.97
C LYS A 70 -27.31 -3.37 34.14
N ASN A 71 -26.34 -2.81 33.43
CA ASN A 71 -25.26 -3.59 32.84
C ASN A 71 -24.49 -4.16 34.02
N LYS A 72 -24.75 -5.43 34.35
CA LYS A 72 -23.89 -6.19 35.23
C LYS A 72 -22.59 -6.35 34.45
N ALA A 73 -21.68 -5.39 34.63
CA ALA A 73 -20.30 -5.53 34.23
C ALA A 73 -19.74 -6.66 35.10
N VAL A 74 -19.92 -7.89 34.64
CA VAL A 74 -19.20 -9.02 35.19
C VAL A 74 -17.77 -8.81 34.70
N GLN A 75 -16.93 -8.30 35.59
CA GLN A 75 -15.49 -8.35 35.41
C GLN A 75 -15.13 -9.84 35.45
N THR A 76 -15.20 -10.49 34.30
CA THR A 76 -14.61 -11.83 34.15
C THR A 76 -13.12 -11.62 34.30
N THR A 77 -12.57 -12.11 35.41
CA THR A 77 -11.15 -12.39 35.50
C THR A 77 -10.84 -13.34 34.35
N ARG A 78 -10.29 -12.80 33.25
CA ARG A 78 -9.79 -13.60 32.14
C ARG A 78 -8.67 -14.45 32.72
N GLU A 79 -8.99 -15.70 32.99
CA GLU A 79 -7.97 -16.73 33.17
C GLU A 79 -7.09 -16.72 31.91
N LYS A 80 -5.81 -17.04 32.05
CA LYS A 80 -4.90 -17.09 30.91
C LYS A 80 -5.30 -18.28 30.04
N ILE A 81 -6.20 -18.02 29.09
CA ILE A 81 -6.59 -18.98 28.06
C ILE A 81 -5.33 -19.29 27.25
N GLN A 82 -4.93 -20.56 27.22
CA GLN A 82 -3.76 -21.05 26.51
C GLN A 82 -4.20 -22.09 25.49
N ILE A 83 -3.43 -22.21 24.42
CA ILE A 83 -3.63 -23.27 23.42
C ILE A 83 -3.00 -24.54 23.98
N GLU A 84 -3.79 -25.60 24.09
CA GLU A 84 -3.32 -26.90 24.57
C GLU A 84 -2.83 -27.76 23.39
N VAL A 85 -2.06 -28.82 23.67
CA VAL A 85 -1.50 -29.70 22.62
C VAL A 85 -2.60 -30.41 21.82
N GLU A 86 -3.71 -30.70 22.48
CA GLU A 86 -4.91 -31.30 21.88
C GLU A 86 -5.59 -30.36 20.88
N ASP A 87 -5.50 -29.03 21.06
CA ASP A 87 -6.03 -28.05 20.10
C ASP A 87 -5.29 -28.07 18.76
N LEU A 88 -4.03 -28.51 18.77
CA LEU A 88 -3.18 -28.54 17.57
C LEU A 88 -3.22 -29.90 16.86
N THR A 89 -3.74 -30.94 17.51
CA THR A 89 -3.63 -32.33 17.05
C THR A 89 -4.97 -33.06 16.95
N SER A 90 -6.04 -32.55 17.57
CA SER A 90 -7.38 -33.12 17.46
C SER A 90 -8.12 -32.64 16.20
N ASP A 91 -9.08 -33.45 15.74
CA ASP A 91 -9.93 -33.09 14.61
C ASP A 91 -10.87 -31.91 14.92
N ASN A 92 -11.18 -31.67 16.20
CA ASN A 92 -12.01 -30.58 16.68
C ASN A 92 -11.29 -29.81 17.81
N PRO A 93 -10.57 -28.73 17.48
CA PRO A 93 -9.93 -27.87 18.48
C PRO A 93 -10.93 -27.28 19.47
N SER A 94 -10.47 -26.97 20.69
CA SER A 94 -11.30 -26.38 21.72
C SER A 94 -11.78 -24.97 21.36
N GLU A 95 -12.81 -24.50 22.07
CA GLU A 95 -13.31 -23.13 21.97
C GLU A 95 -12.21 -22.09 22.27
N ASN A 96 -11.31 -22.40 23.21
CA ASN A 96 -10.19 -21.55 23.60
C ASN A 96 -9.25 -21.26 22.42
N TYR A 97 -8.97 -22.27 21.59
CA TYR A 97 -8.16 -22.10 20.38
C TYR A 97 -8.79 -21.09 19.41
N TRP A 98 -10.09 -21.25 19.14
CA TRP A 98 -10.80 -20.35 18.22
C TRP A 98 -10.90 -18.93 18.77
N GLN A 99 -11.09 -18.79 20.07
CA GLN A 99 -11.09 -17.48 20.72
C GLN A 99 -9.74 -16.77 20.55
N ILE A 100 -8.63 -17.44 20.86
CA ILE A 100 -7.28 -16.86 20.71
C ILE A 100 -7.01 -16.51 19.25
N LEU A 101 -7.38 -17.39 18.32
CA LEU A 101 -7.21 -17.15 16.89
C LEU A 101 -8.03 -15.95 16.41
N ALA A 102 -9.28 -15.82 16.87
CA ALA A 102 -10.14 -14.69 16.56
C ALA A 102 -9.58 -13.39 17.12
N GLU A 103 -9.11 -13.37 18.38
CA GLU A 103 -8.47 -12.21 18.99
C GLU A 103 -7.20 -11.81 18.21
N ARG A 104 -6.35 -12.78 17.83
CA ARG A 104 -5.14 -12.51 17.03
C ARG A 104 -5.47 -11.97 15.64
N LYS A 105 -6.51 -12.51 14.99
CA LYS A 105 -7.00 -12.00 13.70
C LYS A 105 -7.57 -10.59 13.84
N GLN A 106 -8.27 -10.30 14.93
CA GLN A 106 -8.80 -8.97 15.22
C GLN A 106 -7.67 -7.95 15.38
N THR A 107 -6.63 -8.27 16.18
CA THR A 107 -5.46 -7.39 16.32
C THR A 107 -4.77 -7.16 14.97
N ALA A 108 -4.50 -8.22 14.21
CA ALA A 108 -3.87 -8.09 12.89
C ALA A 108 -4.70 -7.25 11.92
N LEU A 109 -6.03 -7.35 11.97
CA LEU A 109 -6.93 -6.53 11.17
C LEU A 109 -6.89 -5.06 11.59
N VAL A 110 -6.90 -4.77 12.89
CA VAL A 110 -6.79 -3.40 13.42
C VAL A 110 -5.48 -2.77 12.96
N ASP A 111 -4.36 -3.49 13.11
CA ASP A 111 -3.04 -3.01 12.68
C ASP A 111 -3.03 -2.71 11.16
N ALA A 112 -3.60 -3.59 10.35
CA ALA A 112 -3.69 -3.41 8.90
C ALA A 112 -4.58 -2.22 8.50
N LEU A 113 -5.69 -1.99 9.21
CA LEU A 113 -6.56 -0.84 8.96
C LEU A 113 -5.89 0.48 9.36
N GLU A 114 -5.13 0.49 10.46
CA GLU A 114 -4.37 1.66 10.89
C GLU A 114 -3.24 1.99 9.91
N GLU A 115 -2.51 0.98 9.42
CA GLU A 115 -1.53 1.16 8.35
C GLU A 115 -2.19 1.69 7.06
N ASN A 116 -3.34 1.13 6.66
CA ASN A 116 -4.07 1.59 5.48
C ASN A 116 -4.45 3.07 5.60
N LYS A 117 -4.99 3.48 6.75
CA LYS A 117 -5.32 4.89 7.01
C LYS A 117 -4.09 5.79 6.90
N LYS A 118 -2.95 5.36 7.46
CA LYS A 118 -1.69 6.10 7.37
C LYS A 118 -1.21 6.23 5.93
N LEU A 119 -1.29 5.16 5.14
CA LEU A 119 -0.92 5.17 3.73
C LEU A 119 -1.82 6.11 2.91
N VAL A 120 -3.13 6.10 3.16
CA VAL A 120 -4.07 7.03 2.51
C VAL A 120 -3.70 8.49 2.79
N GLN A 121 -3.41 8.83 4.05
CA GLN A 121 -2.97 10.19 4.42
C GLN A 121 -1.65 10.59 3.73
N GLN A 122 -0.71 9.64 3.59
CA GLN A 122 0.54 9.90 2.88
C GLN A 122 0.31 10.12 1.38
N ILE A 123 -0.57 9.33 0.76
CA ILE A 123 -0.94 9.49 -0.65
C ILE A 123 -1.60 10.86 -0.86
N GLU A 124 -2.55 11.24 -0.01
CA GLU A 124 -3.22 12.54 -0.08
C GLU A 124 -2.21 13.69 -0.01
N LYS A 125 -1.29 13.64 0.96
CA LYS A 125 -0.20 14.63 1.07
C LYS A 125 0.67 14.70 -0.19
N LEU A 126 1.08 13.55 -0.72
CA LEU A 126 1.94 13.48 -1.90
C LEU A 126 1.21 13.96 -3.17
N VAL A 127 -0.09 13.69 -3.28
CA VAL A 127 -0.93 14.17 -4.40
C VAL A 127 -1.03 15.69 -4.35
N GLU A 128 -1.25 16.27 -3.17
CA GLU A 128 -1.30 17.73 -2.98
C GLU A 128 0.05 18.38 -3.31
N GLU A 129 1.15 17.84 -2.80
CA GLU A 129 2.50 18.33 -3.14
C GLU A 129 2.77 18.26 -4.65
N ASN A 130 2.37 17.15 -5.30
CA ASN A 130 2.52 17.00 -6.74
C ASN A 130 1.66 17.99 -7.52
N HIS A 131 0.47 18.31 -7.01
CA HIS A 131 -0.41 19.31 -7.61
C HIS A 131 0.24 20.70 -7.58
N VAL A 132 0.75 21.12 -6.42
CA VAL A 132 1.47 22.40 -6.27
C VAL A 132 2.67 22.48 -7.21
N TYR A 133 3.46 21.40 -7.35
CA TYR A 133 4.60 21.39 -8.27
C TYR A 133 4.18 21.52 -9.74
N LYS A 134 3.03 20.97 -10.13
CA LYS A 134 2.49 21.14 -11.48
C LYS A 134 2.06 22.58 -11.74
N GLU A 135 1.35 23.19 -10.80
CA GLU A 135 0.95 24.59 -10.90
C GLU A 135 2.17 25.51 -11.06
N MET A 136 3.18 25.33 -10.22
CA MET A 136 4.42 26.12 -10.32
C MET A 136 5.14 25.90 -11.66
N LEU A 137 5.14 24.68 -12.20
CA LEU A 137 5.71 24.41 -13.53
C LEU A 137 4.92 25.08 -14.66
N ASP A 138 3.59 25.11 -14.55
CA ASP A 138 2.74 25.77 -15.53
C ASP A 138 2.90 27.29 -15.46
N GLU A 139 3.00 27.88 -14.26
CA GLU A 139 3.35 29.30 -14.07
C GLU A 139 4.75 29.65 -14.61
N MET A 140 5.73 28.75 -14.44
CA MET A 140 7.06 28.95 -15.03
C MET A 140 7.02 28.88 -16.55
N ARG A 141 6.19 28.00 -17.14
CA ARG A 141 6.00 27.93 -18.60
C ARG A 141 5.38 29.21 -19.12
N THR A 142 4.34 29.72 -18.48
CA THR A 142 3.72 30.99 -18.89
C THR A 142 4.68 32.15 -18.75
N LEU A 143 5.50 32.20 -17.70
CA LEU A 143 6.55 33.22 -17.57
C LEU A 143 7.58 33.12 -18.70
N VAL A 144 8.01 31.91 -19.07
CA VAL A 144 8.94 31.71 -20.19
C VAL A 144 8.32 32.15 -21.51
N GLU A 145 7.04 31.85 -21.75
CA GLU A 145 6.31 32.29 -22.94
C GLU A 145 6.25 33.83 -23.04
N VAL A 146 5.89 34.52 -21.95
CA VAL A 146 5.86 35.99 -21.91
C VAL A 146 7.25 36.60 -22.15
N LEU A 147 8.31 36.01 -21.56
CA LEU A 147 9.68 36.49 -21.79
C LEU A 147 10.14 36.24 -23.23
N GLN A 148 9.71 35.15 -23.87
CA GLN A 148 10.00 34.87 -25.27
C GLN A 148 9.27 35.87 -26.19
N GLU A 149 8.00 36.16 -25.91
CA GLU A 149 7.21 37.19 -26.63
C GLU A 149 7.91 38.55 -26.57
N GLN A 150 8.33 39.00 -25.38
CA GLN A 150 9.03 40.28 -25.24
C GLN A 150 10.37 40.33 -26.00
N ILE A 151 11.13 39.22 -26.02
CA ILE A 151 12.38 39.14 -26.79
C ILE A 151 12.11 39.15 -28.31
N GLU A 152 11.02 38.55 -28.76
CA GLU A 152 10.62 38.55 -30.16
C GLU A 152 10.14 39.94 -30.61
N ASP A 153 9.33 40.62 -29.78
CA ASP A 153 8.91 42.01 -29.99
C ASP A 153 10.13 42.95 -30.09
N ASP A 154 11.07 42.88 -29.13
CA ASP A 154 12.31 43.68 -29.13
C ASP A 154 13.19 43.44 -30.37
N ARG A 155 13.13 42.25 -30.99
CA ARG A 155 13.85 41.94 -32.24
C ARG A 155 13.13 42.50 -33.46
N SER A 156 11.80 42.41 -33.48
CA SER A 156 10.99 42.92 -34.59
C SER A 156 11.15 44.43 -34.78
N ASP A 157 11.29 45.18 -33.69
CA ASP A 157 11.54 46.63 -33.70
C ASP A 157 12.91 47.03 -34.28
N ILE A 158 13.88 46.10 -34.33
CA ILE A 158 15.24 46.36 -34.85
C ILE A 158 15.34 46.05 -36.35
N GLU A 159 14.57 45.08 -36.86
CA GLU A 159 14.63 44.67 -38.27
C GLU A 159 13.98 45.68 -39.23
N ASP A 160 13.18 46.63 -38.74
CA ASP A 160 12.54 47.68 -39.55
C ASP A 160 13.43 48.94 -39.81
N GLU A 161 14.59 49.08 -39.16
CA GLU A 161 15.48 50.24 -39.36
C GLU A 161 16.66 50.02 -40.33
N ASP A 162 16.97 48.78 -40.74
CA ASP A 162 18.18 48.48 -41.53
C ASP A 162 17.97 48.55 -43.07
N ASP A 163 16.76 48.85 -43.56
CA ASP A 163 16.45 48.95 -45.01
C ASP A 163 16.66 50.36 -45.61
N ARG A 164 17.59 51.15 -45.05
CA ARG A 164 17.92 52.52 -45.51
C ARG A 164 19.33 52.71 -46.04
N ASN A 165 20.09 51.65 -46.33
CA ASN A 165 21.49 51.81 -46.74
C ASN A 165 21.87 51.25 -48.12
N ASP A 166 20.95 51.25 -49.08
CA ASP A 166 21.27 50.78 -50.45
C ASP A 166 20.75 51.69 -51.57
N ILE A 167 21.03 53.00 -51.50
CA ILE A 167 20.80 53.90 -52.64
C ILE A 167 22.07 54.64 -53.06
N ASN A 168 22.59 54.17 -54.20
CA ASN A 168 23.44 54.84 -55.19
C ASN A 168 24.96 54.93 -54.95
N ASN A 169 25.63 53.86 -55.34
CA ASN A 169 26.94 53.90 -55.98
C ASN A 169 26.80 53.69 -57.50
N SER A 170 25.96 54.49 -58.18
CA SER A 170 25.77 54.43 -59.65
C SER A 170 26.48 55.60 -60.32
N LEU A 171 27.68 55.29 -60.83
CA LEU A 171 28.20 55.65 -62.15
C LEU A 171 27.54 56.86 -62.84
N ASP A 172 28.26 57.98 -62.96
CA ASP A 172 28.16 58.79 -64.17
C ASP A 172 29.56 59.26 -64.61
N ASP A 173 29.80 58.98 -65.88
CA ASP A 173 31.02 59.16 -66.64
C ASP A 173 31.04 60.61 -67.14
N SER A 174 32.09 61.37 -66.84
CA SER A 174 32.35 62.63 -67.52
C SER A 174 33.85 62.77 -67.76
N ALA A 175 34.28 62.02 -68.77
CA ALA A 175 35.30 62.48 -69.68
C ALA A 175 34.79 63.72 -70.42
N LEU A 176 35.40 64.89 -70.16
CA LEU A 176 35.89 65.86 -71.15
C LEU A 176 36.69 66.97 -70.45
#